data_AF-A0A351Z4B1-F1
#
_entry.id   AF-A0A351Z4B1-F1
#
_cell.length_a   1.000
_cell.length_b   1.000
_cell.length_c   1.000
_cell.angle_alpha   90.00
_cell.angle_beta   90.00
_cell.angle_gamma   90.00
#
_symmetry.space_group_name_H-M   'P 1'
#
loop_
_entity.id
_entity.type
_entity.pdbx_description
1 polymer ?
#
loop_
_entity_poly.entity_id
_entity_poly.type
_entity_poly.pdbx_seq_one_letter_code
_entity_poly.pdbx_strand_id
1 'polypeptide(L)'
;MKNLKDYHWPRGKERNFEQTFDLFTGWRKQLNMALSNNDEECGFKICSDILQWGGVSVATKNLAKIERLRANKELMKTLNNARSYIQSKAIDINNIEIPCNSGFSKIYTCLDNRFIIYDSRVAAKMCSLIGQCFNQTNPLGLGKTTFQAKANRNPGPQFPMLTGHDSKYFESNIKAAWILEEFAINNPRPDYSAEKLTFACQTVLFVTGFDLSKKYD
;
A
#
# COMPACT_ATOMS: atom_id res chain seq x y z
N MET A 1 0.80 -15.90 -19.83
CA MET A 1 0.35 -14.75 -19.00
C MET A 1 -0.13 -15.34 -17.69
N LYS A 2 0.43 -14.98 -16.52
CA LYS A 2 0.00 -15.57 -15.23
C LYS A 2 -1.42 -15.13 -14.91
N ASN A 3 -2.31 -16.04 -14.53
CA ASN A 3 -3.70 -15.71 -14.17
C ASN A 3 -3.74 -15.11 -12.75
N LEU A 4 -4.63 -14.13 -12.50
CA LEU A 4 -4.91 -13.62 -11.14
C LEU A 4 -5.30 -14.72 -10.16
N LYS A 5 -5.90 -15.82 -10.66
CA LYS A 5 -6.28 -17.00 -9.87
C LYS A 5 -5.08 -17.82 -9.37
N ASP A 6 -3.94 -17.74 -10.06
CA ASP A 6 -2.71 -18.49 -9.71
C ASP A 6 -1.82 -17.71 -8.72
N TYR A 7 -2.30 -16.57 -8.23
CA TYR A 7 -1.50 -15.65 -7.44
C TYR A 7 -1.71 -15.85 -5.93
N HIS A 8 -0.58 -15.94 -5.22
CA HIS A 8 -0.49 -16.06 -3.78
C HIS A 8 0.40 -14.96 -3.20
N TRP A 9 -0.12 -14.18 -2.24
CA TRP A 9 0.68 -13.20 -1.50
C TRP A 9 1.70 -13.94 -0.59
N PRO A 10 2.94 -13.45 -0.39
CA PRO A 10 4.15 -14.22 0.01
C PRO A 10 4.10 -15.13 1.24
N ARG A 11 3.08 -15.06 2.11
CA ARG A 11 2.87 -16.02 3.22
C ARG A 11 1.51 -16.73 3.18
N GLY A 12 0.63 -16.35 2.27
CA GLY A 12 -0.62 -17.03 1.97
C GLY A 12 -0.48 -17.91 0.75
N LYS A 13 0.41 -18.91 0.78
CA LYS A 13 0.50 -19.96 -0.27
C LYS A 13 -0.85 -20.67 -0.53
N GLU A 14 -1.87 -20.38 0.27
CA GLU A 14 -3.20 -20.98 0.25
C GLU A 14 -4.31 -20.03 -0.22
N ARG A 15 -4.05 -18.72 -0.38
CA ARG A 15 -5.10 -17.74 -0.74
C ARG A 15 -4.92 -17.17 -2.13
N ASN A 16 -5.95 -17.27 -2.94
CA ASN A 16 -6.04 -16.64 -4.26
C ASN A 16 -6.41 -15.14 -4.13
N PHE A 17 -6.54 -14.46 -5.27
CA PHE A 17 -6.95 -13.05 -5.32
C PHE A 17 -8.28 -12.78 -4.59
N GLU A 18 -9.32 -13.56 -4.87
CA GLU A 18 -10.67 -13.36 -4.30
C GLU A 18 -10.65 -13.50 -2.77
N GLN A 19 -10.03 -14.56 -2.26
CA GLN A 19 -9.88 -14.79 -0.83
C GLN A 19 -9.05 -13.70 -0.14
N THR A 20 -8.09 -13.09 -0.86
CA THR A 20 -7.32 -11.96 -0.35
C THR A 20 -8.14 -10.68 -0.32
N PHE A 21 -8.93 -10.42 -1.37
CA PHE A 21 -9.83 -9.28 -1.42
C PHE A 21 -10.92 -9.35 -0.34
N ASP A 22 -11.52 -10.52 -0.13
CA ASP A 22 -12.51 -10.76 0.91
C ASP A 22 -11.93 -10.56 2.31
N LEU A 23 -10.68 -11.01 2.52
CA LEU A 23 -9.95 -10.76 3.77
C LEU A 23 -9.78 -9.27 4.05
N PHE A 24 -9.36 -8.49 3.05
CA PHE A 24 -9.23 -7.03 3.19
C PHE A 24 -10.58 -6.36 3.40
N THR A 25 -11.65 -6.83 2.76
CA THR A 25 -13.01 -6.35 2.98
C THR A 25 -13.47 -6.61 4.42
N GLY A 26 -13.15 -7.79 4.96
CA GLY A 26 -13.40 -8.14 6.35
C GLY A 26 -12.62 -7.26 7.35
N TRP A 27 -11.34 -7.00 7.07
CA TRP A 27 -10.53 -6.10 7.89
C TRP A 27 -10.99 -4.66 7.81
N ARG A 28 -11.38 -4.16 6.63
CA ARG A 28 -11.98 -2.83 6.46
C ARG A 28 -13.20 -2.66 7.35
N LYS A 29 -14.12 -3.62 7.34
CA LYS A 29 -15.33 -3.59 8.16
C LYS A 29 -14.99 -3.53 9.65
N GLN A 30 -14.12 -4.43 10.11
CA GLN A 30 -13.74 -4.51 11.52
C GLN A 30 -12.97 -3.26 11.99
N LEU A 31 -12.05 -2.74 11.16
CA LEU A 31 -11.23 -1.59 11.51
C LEU A 31 -12.07 -0.31 11.57
N ASN A 32 -13.04 -0.14 10.66
CA ASN A 32 -14.00 0.95 10.73
C ASN A 32 -14.88 0.87 11.99
N MET A 33 -15.33 -0.32 12.38
CA MET A 33 -16.06 -0.51 13.64
C MET A 33 -15.20 -0.13 14.87
N ALA A 34 -13.94 -0.56 14.89
CA ALA A 34 -13.00 -0.19 15.94
C ALA A 34 -12.81 1.34 16.03
N LEU A 35 -12.66 2.02 14.89
CA LEU A 35 -12.56 3.48 14.83
C LEU A 35 -13.82 4.18 15.34
N SER A 36 -15.01 3.71 14.94
CA SER A 36 -16.29 4.28 15.39
C SER A 36 -16.50 4.12 16.90
N ASN A 37 -16.01 3.02 17.48
CA ASN A 37 -16.13 2.73 18.90
C ASN A 37 -14.93 3.22 19.73
N ASN A 38 -13.93 3.81 19.09
CA ASN A 38 -12.64 4.15 19.70
C ASN A 38 -12.00 2.96 20.46
N ASP A 39 -12.07 1.77 19.87
CA ASP A 39 -11.64 0.50 20.46
C ASP A 39 -10.17 0.20 20.11
N GLU A 40 -9.28 0.59 21.02
CA GLU A 40 -7.83 0.41 20.92
C GLU A 40 -7.41 -1.07 20.81
N GLU A 41 -8.07 -1.99 21.52
CA GLU A 41 -7.70 -3.41 21.53
C GLU A 41 -8.12 -4.10 20.23
N CYS A 42 -9.35 -3.85 19.78
CA CYS A 42 -9.82 -4.36 18.50
C CYS A 42 -8.98 -3.81 17.34
N GLY A 43 -8.72 -2.50 17.34
CA GLY A 43 -7.86 -1.87 16.35
C GLY A 43 -6.43 -2.41 16.33
N PHE A 44 -5.83 -2.64 17.50
CA PHE A 44 -4.52 -3.26 17.61
C PHE A 44 -4.49 -4.68 17.06
N LYS A 45 -5.48 -5.51 17.42
CA LYS A 45 -5.59 -6.88 16.92
C LYS A 45 -5.66 -6.91 15.39
N ILE A 46 -6.54 -6.10 14.79
CA ILE A 46 -6.70 -6.04 13.34
C ILE A 46 -5.42 -5.55 12.65
N CYS A 47 -4.80 -4.49 13.17
CA CYS A 47 -3.54 -3.99 12.60
C CYS A 47 -2.43 -5.05 12.70
N SER A 48 -2.37 -5.80 13.80
CA SER A 48 -1.42 -6.88 13.99
C SER A 48 -1.66 -8.02 12.99
N ASP A 49 -2.92 -8.43 12.79
CA ASP A 49 -3.31 -9.45 11.80
C ASP A 49 -2.88 -9.05 10.38
N ILE A 50 -3.08 -7.78 10.00
CA ILE A 50 -2.65 -7.23 8.71
C ILE A 50 -1.12 -7.29 8.55
N LEU A 51 -0.37 -6.88 9.57
CA LEU A 51 1.10 -6.89 9.53
C LEU A 51 1.67 -8.31 9.49
N GLN A 52 1.07 -9.24 10.22
CA GLN A 52 1.45 -10.66 10.23
C GLN A 52 1.20 -11.29 8.85
N TRP A 53 0.02 -11.07 8.26
CA TRP A 53 -0.28 -11.49 6.89
C TRP A 53 0.73 -10.94 5.88
N GLY A 54 1.10 -9.67 6.03
CA GLY A 54 2.08 -9.01 5.17
C GLY A 54 3.52 -9.48 5.37
N GLY A 55 3.82 -10.27 6.41
CA GLY A 55 5.18 -10.68 6.77
C GLY A 55 6.08 -9.53 7.22
N VAL A 56 5.49 -8.42 7.70
CA VAL A 56 6.17 -7.16 8.03
C VAL A 56 5.89 -6.71 9.47
N SER A 57 5.55 -7.65 10.35
CA SER A 57 5.32 -7.40 11.78
C SER A 57 6.63 -7.08 12.51
N VAL A 58 7.57 -8.03 12.50
CA VAL A 58 8.81 -7.98 13.30
C VAL A 58 9.97 -7.32 12.54
N ALA A 59 10.20 -7.70 11.28
CA ALA A 59 11.37 -7.29 10.51
C ALA A 59 11.52 -5.76 10.33
N THR A 60 10.41 -5.02 10.41
CA THR A 60 10.35 -3.57 10.19
C THR A 60 9.91 -2.81 11.44
N LYS A 61 9.89 -3.45 12.62
CA LYS A 61 9.44 -2.88 13.90
C LYS A 61 8.04 -2.26 13.87
N ASN A 62 7.21 -2.62 12.88
CA ASN A 62 5.86 -2.06 12.75
C ASN A 62 4.98 -2.49 13.91
N LEU A 63 5.05 -3.76 14.33
CA LEU A 63 4.26 -4.25 15.46
C LEU A 63 4.57 -3.47 16.75
N ALA A 64 5.86 -3.30 17.07
CA ALA A 64 6.30 -2.49 18.21
C ALA A 64 5.81 -1.03 18.13
N LYS A 65 5.71 -0.45 16.92
CA LYS A 65 5.18 0.91 16.75
C LYS A 65 3.68 0.98 17.06
N ILE A 66 2.91 -0.02 16.62
CA ILE A 66 1.46 -0.10 16.91
C ILE A 66 1.23 -0.42 18.39
N GLU A 67 2.03 -1.31 18.99
CA GLU A 67 2.00 -1.57 20.43
C GLU A 67 2.22 -0.31 21.25
N ARG A 68 3.20 0.53 20.87
CA ARG A 68 3.46 1.81 21.52
C ARG A 68 2.29 2.79 21.38
N LEU A 69 1.73 2.92 20.18
CA LEU A 69 0.56 3.77 19.95
C LEU A 69 -0.64 3.32 20.79
N ARG A 70 -0.90 2.00 20.86
CA ARG A 70 -1.94 1.42 21.72
C ARG A 70 -1.69 1.71 23.19
N ALA A 71 -0.47 1.47 23.68
CA ALA A 71 -0.11 1.70 25.09
C ALA A 71 -0.31 3.17 25.50
N ASN A 72 -0.12 4.10 24.56
CA ASN A 72 -0.35 5.53 24.74
C ASN A 72 -1.82 5.95 24.53
N LYS A 73 -2.73 5.06 24.13
CA LYS A 73 -4.10 5.37 23.69
C LYS A 73 -4.16 6.34 22.51
N GLU A 74 -3.21 6.21 21.60
CA GLU A 74 -3.07 7.06 20.41
C GLU A 74 -3.36 6.32 19.11
N LEU A 75 -3.57 4.99 19.11
CA LEU A 75 -3.71 4.22 17.87
C LEU A 75 -4.93 4.68 17.08
N MET A 76 -6.09 4.80 17.72
CA MET A 76 -7.32 5.22 17.03
C MET A 76 -7.20 6.64 16.50
N LYS A 77 -6.57 7.54 17.27
CA LYS A 77 -6.25 8.90 16.83
C LYS A 77 -5.33 8.89 15.61
N THR A 78 -4.24 8.13 15.63
CA THR A 78 -3.31 8.01 14.49
C THR A 78 -4.00 7.48 13.24
N LEU A 79 -4.84 6.45 13.38
CA LEU A 79 -5.59 5.88 12.26
C LEU A 79 -6.65 6.84 11.71
N ASN A 80 -7.33 7.62 12.57
CA ASN A 80 -8.25 8.67 12.14
C ASN A 80 -7.53 9.82 11.42
N ASN A 81 -6.35 10.21 11.90
CA ASN A 81 -5.51 11.18 11.20
C ASN A 81 -5.11 10.66 9.81
N ALA A 82 -4.64 9.42 9.74
CA ALA A 82 -4.29 8.78 8.47
C ALA A 82 -5.48 8.74 7.50
N ARG A 83 -6.66 8.32 7.97
CA ARG A 83 -7.88 8.32 7.17
C ARG A 83 -8.23 9.72 6.67
N SER A 84 -8.12 10.75 7.52
CA SER A 84 -8.39 12.14 7.15
C SER A 84 -7.44 12.64 6.06
N TYR A 85 -6.14 12.34 6.17
CA TYR A 85 -5.16 12.68 5.14
C TYR A 85 -5.44 11.97 3.82
N ILE A 86 -5.81 10.68 3.87
CA ILE A 86 -6.13 9.89 2.68
C ILE A 86 -7.37 10.41 1.96
N GLN A 87 -8.37 10.88 2.72
CA GLN A 87 -9.64 11.37 2.20
C GLN A 87 -9.59 12.82 1.72
N SER A 88 -8.49 13.52 1.97
CA SER A 88 -8.28 14.90 1.52
C SER A 88 -8.24 14.99 -0.01
N LYS A 89 -8.81 16.07 -0.56
CA LYS A 89 -8.75 16.39 -2.00
C LYS A 89 -7.40 16.94 -2.43
N ALA A 90 -6.58 17.39 -1.48
CA ALA A 90 -5.25 17.92 -1.71
C ALA A 90 -4.23 17.20 -0.83
N ILE A 91 -3.04 16.97 -1.36
CA ILE A 91 -1.95 16.37 -0.60
C ILE A 91 -1.29 17.47 0.23
N ASP A 92 -1.59 17.53 1.52
CA ASP A 92 -0.84 18.33 2.48
C ASP A 92 0.24 17.47 3.13
N ILE A 93 1.50 17.75 2.79
CA ILE A 93 2.66 17.02 3.30
C ILE A 93 3.40 17.72 4.44
N ASN A 94 3.00 18.96 4.77
CA ASN A 94 3.81 19.82 5.64
C ASN A 94 3.82 19.37 7.10
N ASN A 95 2.82 18.58 7.53
CA ASN A 95 2.67 18.11 8.92
C ASN A 95 2.14 16.67 9.00
N ILE A 96 2.67 15.76 8.17
CA ILE A 96 2.28 14.35 8.24
C ILE A 96 2.91 13.71 9.49
N GLU A 97 2.08 13.49 10.51
CA GLU A 97 2.47 12.85 11.77
C GLU A 97 1.98 11.40 11.87
N ILE A 98 1.96 10.69 10.74
CA ILE A 98 1.58 9.27 10.67
C ILE A 98 2.75 8.43 10.17
N PRO A 99 2.96 7.22 10.71
CA PRO A 99 4.01 6.34 10.21
C PRO A 99 3.76 5.97 8.74
N CYS A 100 4.77 6.12 7.88
CA CYS A 100 4.63 5.84 6.45
C CYS A 100 5.67 4.84 5.96
N ASN A 101 5.24 3.60 5.75
CA ASN A 101 6.07 2.56 5.15
C ASN A 101 5.20 1.44 4.56
N SER A 102 5.85 0.43 3.96
CA SER A 102 5.16 -0.69 3.31
C SER A 102 4.24 -1.52 4.22
N GLY A 103 4.45 -1.50 5.54
CA GLY A 103 3.56 -2.15 6.50
C GLY A 103 2.36 -1.28 6.82
N PHE A 104 2.59 0.00 7.12
CA PHE A 104 1.50 0.94 7.39
C PHE A 104 0.61 1.17 6.17
N SER A 105 1.13 1.14 4.93
CA SER A 105 0.27 1.21 3.74
C SER A 105 -0.72 0.04 3.62
N LYS A 106 -0.39 -1.14 4.16
CA LYS A 106 -1.34 -2.28 4.23
C LYS A 106 -2.49 -2.00 5.19
N ILE A 107 -2.18 -1.37 6.32
CA ILE A 107 -3.19 -0.95 7.31
C ILE A 107 -4.06 0.15 6.70
N TYR A 108 -3.44 1.15 6.07
CA TYR A 108 -4.14 2.29 5.49
C TYR A 108 -5.02 1.92 4.29
N THR A 109 -4.69 0.87 3.54
CA THR A 109 -5.57 0.27 2.50
C THR A 109 -6.89 -0.26 3.10
N CYS A 110 -6.93 -0.51 4.41
CA CYS A 110 -8.15 -0.89 5.13
C CYS A 110 -8.92 0.31 5.69
N LEU A 111 -8.36 1.53 5.67
CA LEU A 111 -9.03 2.76 6.11
C LEU A 111 -9.85 3.41 5.01
N ASP A 112 -9.41 3.26 3.75
CA ASP A 112 -10.10 3.76 2.57
C ASP A 112 -9.87 2.80 1.40
N ASN A 113 -10.93 2.47 0.67
CA ASN A 113 -10.89 1.49 -0.41
C ASN A 113 -10.16 1.99 -1.67
N ARG A 114 -9.95 3.30 -1.79
CA ARG A 114 -9.18 3.92 -2.88
C ARG A 114 -7.68 3.89 -2.61
N PHE A 115 -7.27 3.75 -1.35
CA PHE A 115 -5.86 3.67 -0.99
C PHE A 115 -5.26 2.30 -1.32
N ILE A 116 -3.95 2.24 -1.51
CA ILE A 116 -3.26 1.05 -2.01
C ILE A 116 -2.05 0.67 -1.17
N ILE A 117 -1.68 -0.61 -1.25
CA ILE A 117 -0.47 -1.16 -0.67
C ILE A 117 0.71 -0.72 -1.52
N TYR A 118 1.59 0.14 -0.98
CA TYR A 118 2.74 0.68 -1.70
C TYR A 118 4.05 0.04 -1.24
N ASP A 119 4.22 -1.27 -1.49
CA ASP A 119 5.47 -1.96 -1.20
C ASP A 119 6.52 -1.77 -2.32
N SER A 120 7.73 -2.34 -2.12
CA SER A 120 8.81 -2.19 -3.11
C SER A 120 8.49 -2.73 -4.49
N ARG A 121 7.64 -3.75 -4.62
CA ARG A 121 7.28 -4.30 -5.93
C ARG A 121 6.27 -3.41 -6.63
N VAL A 122 5.26 -2.96 -5.89
CA VAL A 122 4.26 -2.02 -6.42
C VAL A 122 4.94 -0.73 -6.86
N ALA A 123 5.75 -0.12 -5.99
CA ALA A 123 6.49 1.09 -6.29
C ALA A 123 7.43 0.91 -7.50
N ALA A 124 8.21 -0.17 -7.53
CA ALA A 124 9.13 -0.43 -8.64
C ALA A 124 8.39 -0.60 -9.98
N LYS A 125 7.30 -1.37 -10.01
CA LYS A 125 6.54 -1.58 -11.25
C LYS A 125 5.85 -0.31 -11.72
N MET A 126 5.23 0.43 -10.80
CA MET A 126 4.57 1.71 -11.10
C MET A 126 5.56 2.72 -11.69
N CYS A 127 6.70 2.93 -11.03
CA CYS A 127 7.76 3.79 -11.52
C CYS A 127 8.31 3.32 -12.87
N SER A 128 8.51 2.02 -13.06
CA SER A 128 8.97 1.48 -14.36
C SER A 128 7.97 1.77 -15.49
N LEU A 129 6.67 1.64 -15.25
CA LEU A 129 5.64 1.98 -16.24
C LEU A 129 5.62 3.48 -16.55
N ILE A 130 5.72 4.34 -15.55
CA ILE A 130 5.85 5.79 -15.74
C ILE A 130 7.09 6.11 -16.58
N GLY A 131 8.24 5.52 -16.26
CA GLY A 131 9.45 5.70 -17.06
C GLY A 131 9.28 5.23 -18.51
N GLN A 132 8.51 4.18 -18.76
CA GLN A 132 8.22 3.72 -20.13
C GLN A 132 7.29 4.69 -20.86
N CYS A 133 6.25 5.19 -20.20
CA CYS A 133 5.29 6.13 -20.80
C CYS A 133 5.90 7.52 -21.05
N PHE A 134 6.82 7.97 -20.21
CA PHE A 134 7.35 9.34 -20.21
C PHE A 134 8.86 9.39 -20.50
N ASN A 135 9.37 8.48 -21.34
CA ASN A 135 10.76 8.50 -21.82
C ASN A 135 11.82 8.64 -20.70
N GLN A 136 11.66 7.84 -19.65
CA GLN A 136 12.51 7.78 -18.45
C GLN A 136 12.53 9.06 -17.60
N THR A 137 11.53 9.94 -17.75
CA THR A 137 11.30 11.06 -16.82
C THR A 137 10.36 10.65 -15.67
N ASN A 138 10.32 11.46 -14.61
CA ASN A 138 9.44 11.26 -13.45
C ASN A 138 8.49 12.46 -13.27
N PRO A 139 7.55 12.69 -14.22
CA PRO A 139 6.71 13.89 -14.20
C PRO A 139 5.72 13.90 -13.02
N LEU A 140 5.44 12.73 -12.43
CA LEU A 140 4.51 12.59 -11.30
C LEU A 140 5.22 12.68 -9.94
N GLY A 141 6.55 12.71 -9.93
CA GLY A 141 7.34 12.76 -8.69
C GLY A 141 7.12 11.55 -7.78
N LEU A 142 6.91 10.35 -8.33
CA LEU A 142 6.81 9.13 -7.53
C LEU A 142 8.19 8.64 -7.09
N GLY A 143 8.27 8.00 -5.93
CA GLY A 143 9.50 7.37 -5.45
C GLY A 143 9.44 5.84 -5.35
N LYS A 144 10.62 5.23 -5.27
CA LYS A 144 10.84 3.80 -5.02
C LYS A 144 11.08 3.54 -3.53
N THR A 145 10.81 2.34 -3.06
CA THR A 145 11.04 1.95 -1.66
C THR A 145 12.24 1.01 -1.55
N THR A 146 12.75 0.78 -0.34
CA THR A 146 13.81 -0.21 -0.11
C THR A 146 13.38 -1.61 -0.57
N PHE A 147 14.29 -2.29 -1.27
CA PHE A 147 14.15 -3.66 -1.74
C PHE A 147 15.38 -4.49 -1.35
N GLN A 148 15.20 -5.80 -1.29
CA GLN A 148 16.32 -6.72 -1.05
C GLN A 148 17.16 -6.86 -2.32
N ALA A 149 18.49 -6.90 -2.18
CA ALA A 149 19.44 -6.96 -3.28
C ALA A 149 19.27 -8.19 -4.22
N LYS A 150 18.59 -9.25 -3.75
CA LYS A 150 18.37 -10.48 -4.52
C LYS A 150 17.35 -10.35 -5.67
N ALA A 151 16.62 -9.25 -5.77
CA ALA A 151 15.67 -9.01 -6.86
C ALA A 151 15.84 -7.59 -7.41
N ASN A 152 15.89 -7.41 -8.74
CA ASN A 152 16.03 -6.09 -9.32
C ASN A 152 14.69 -5.35 -9.25
N ARG A 153 14.56 -4.43 -8.28
CA ARG A 153 13.39 -3.55 -8.13
C ARG A 153 13.79 -2.09 -8.28
N ASN A 154 14.87 -1.82 -9.02
CA ASN A 154 15.32 -0.46 -9.29
C ASN A 154 14.70 0.03 -10.61
N PRO A 155 13.72 0.95 -10.58
CA PRO A 155 13.14 1.53 -11.80
C PRO A 155 14.03 2.59 -12.47
N GLY A 156 15.20 2.89 -11.89
CA GLY A 156 16.16 3.88 -12.39
C GLY A 156 16.46 5.02 -11.38
N PRO A 157 17.43 5.89 -11.72
CA PRO A 157 17.89 6.99 -10.87
C PRO A 157 16.90 8.16 -10.76
N GLN A 158 16.01 8.34 -11.74
CA GLN A 158 14.99 9.41 -11.77
C GLN A 158 13.89 9.25 -10.69
N PHE A 159 13.82 8.08 -10.05
CA PHE A 159 12.85 7.78 -8.99
C PHE A 159 13.56 7.78 -7.62
N PRO A 160 13.29 8.76 -6.74
CA PRO A 160 13.98 8.89 -5.46
C PRO A 160 13.64 7.74 -4.50
N MET A 161 14.57 7.41 -3.61
CA MET A 161 14.34 6.47 -2.52
C MET A 161 13.48 7.13 -1.43
N LEU A 162 12.42 6.45 -0.99
CA LEU A 162 11.46 7.00 -0.02
C LEU A 162 11.76 6.65 1.44
N THR A 163 12.73 5.78 1.69
CA THR A 163 13.02 5.29 3.04
C THR A 163 13.46 6.42 3.96
N GLY A 164 12.80 6.55 5.11
CA GLY A 164 13.07 7.60 6.09
C GLY A 164 12.39 8.94 5.78
N HIS A 165 11.61 9.03 4.71
CA HIS A 165 10.92 10.26 4.29
C HIS A 165 9.40 10.05 4.28
N ASP A 166 8.79 10.03 5.47
CA ASP A 166 7.37 9.67 5.64
C ASP A 166 6.43 10.52 4.77
N SER A 167 6.62 11.84 4.71
CA SER A 167 5.79 12.73 3.91
C SER A 167 5.90 12.46 2.41
N LYS A 168 7.12 12.18 1.91
CA LYS A 168 7.37 11.83 0.50
C LYS A 168 6.84 10.45 0.14
N TYR A 169 6.93 9.51 1.08
CA TYR A 169 6.32 8.19 0.94
C TYR A 169 4.81 8.31 0.82
N PHE A 170 4.17 9.06 1.73
CA PHE A 170 2.73 9.28 1.70
C PHE A 170 2.27 9.96 0.42
N GLU A 171 2.96 11.02 0.00
CA GLU A 171 2.71 11.72 -1.28
C GLU A 171 2.75 10.74 -2.46
N SER A 172 3.80 9.90 -2.53
CA SER A 172 3.92 8.89 -3.58
C SER A 172 2.79 7.86 -3.52
N ASN A 173 2.41 7.41 -2.33
CA ASN A 173 1.35 6.42 -2.15
C ASN A 173 -0.02 6.98 -2.55
N ILE A 174 -0.34 8.22 -2.20
CA ILE A 174 -1.60 8.89 -2.58
C ILE A 174 -1.66 9.08 -4.09
N LYS A 175 -0.59 9.61 -4.71
CA LYS A 175 -0.55 9.76 -6.18
C LYS A 175 -0.70 8.42 -6.88
N ALA A 176 -0.02 7.37 -6.40
CA ALA A 176 -0.16 6.03 -6.95
C ALA A 176 -1.58 5.48 -6.79
N ALA A 177 -2.23 5.72 -5.65
CA ALA A 177 -3.63 5.37 -5.41
C ALA A 177 -4.57 6.07 -6.40
N TRP A 178 -4.44 7.39 -6.57
CA TRP A 178 -5.24 8.17 -7.53
C TRP A 178 -5.06 7.70 -8.97
N ILE A 179 -3.84 7.35 -9.40
CA ILE A 179 -3.61 6.81 -10.75
C ILE A 179 -4.38 5.49 -10.96
N LEU A 180 -4.37 4.60 -9.96
CA LEU A 180 -5.09 3.32 -10.06
C LEU A 180 -6.60 3.48 -9.96
N GLU A 181 -7.07 4.40 -9.12
CA GLU A 181 -8.48 4.76 -9.00
C GLU A 181 -9.00 5.34 -10.33
N GLU A 182 -8.31 6.32 -10.90
CA GLU A 182 -8.64 6.91 -12.20
C GLU A 182 -8.64 5.85 -13.31
N PHE A 183 -7.65 4.95 -13.32
CA PHE A 183 -7.65 3.84 -14.26
C PHE A 183 -8.89 2.96 -14.09
N ALA A 184 -9.27 2.61 -12.86
CA ALA A 184 -10.42 1.76 -12.58
C ALA A 184 -11.75 2.42 -12.97
N ILE A 185 -11.91 3.72 -12.69
CA ILE A 185 -13.10 4.50 -13.06
C ILE A 185 -13.25 4.59 -14.57
N ASN A 186 -12.16 4.86 -15.29
CA ASN A 186 -12.18 5.05 -16.74
C ASN A 186 -12.13 3.73 -17.53
N ASN A 187 -11.95 2.58 -16.88
CA ASN A 187 -11.90 1.26 -17.51
C ASN A 187 -12.81 0.25 -16.80
N PRO A 188 -14.13 0.53 -16.69
CA PRO A 188 -15.04 -0.32 -15.94
C PRO A 188 -15.02 -1.76 -16.48
N ARG A 189 -15.17 -2.72 -15.58
CA ARG A 189 -15.24 -4.15 -15.89
C ARG A 189 -16.55 -4.70 -15.33
N PRO A 190 -17.35 -5.45 -16.10
CA PRO A 190 -18.66 -5.95 -15.63
C PRO A 190 -18.60 -6.70 -14.30
N ASP A 191 -17.53 -7.47 -14.07
CA ASP A 191 -17.39 -8.34 -12.90
C ASP A 191 -16.64 -7.68 -11.72
N TYR A 192 -16.23 -6.41 -11.85
CA TYR A 192 -15.42 -5.72 -10.84
C TYR A 192 -15.99 -4.34 -10.52
N SER A 193 -16.29 -4.10 -9.24
CA SER A 193 -16.43 -2.73 -8.74
C SER A 193 -15.13 -1.96 -8.92
N ALA A 194 -15.19 -0.62 -8.96
CA ALA A 194 -13.99 0.21 -9.07
C ALA A 194 -12.97 -0.10 -7.96
N GLU A 195 -13.42 -0.29 -6.72
CA GLU A 195 -12.59 -0.74 -5.59
C GLU A 195 -11.90 -2.07 -5.86
N LYS A 196 -12.63 -3.07 -6.33
CA LYS A 196 -12.08 -4.40 -6.61
C LYS A 196 -11.09 -4.33 -7.76
N LEU A 197 -11.35 -3.49 -8.77
CA LEU A 197 -10.45 -3.27 -9.89
C LEU A 197 -9.16 -2.54 -9.47
N THR A 198 -9.25 -1.52 -8.62
CA THR A 198 -8.09 -0.88 -7.99
C THR A 198 -7.24 -1.90 -7.21
N PHE A 199 -7.90 -2.75 -6.41
CA PHE A 199 -7.22 -3.81 -5.66
C PHE A 199 -6.57 -4.87 -6.59
N ALA A 200 -7.21 -5.18 -7.72
CA ALA A 200 -6.65 -6.06 -8.74
C ALA A 200 -5.41 -5.43 -9.42
N CYS A 201 -5.47 -4.16 -9.79
CA CYS A 201 -4.35 -3.46 -10.40
C CYS A 201 -3.12 -3.41 -9.48
N GLN A 202 -3.28 -3.07 -8.19
CA GLN A 202 -2.15 -3.12 -7.25
C GLN A 202 -1.58 -4.55 -7.12
N THR A 203 -2.44 -5.57 -7.21
CA THR A 203 -2.02 -6.97 -7.14
C THR A 203 -1.17 -7.32 -8.36
N VAL A 204 -1.60 -6.92 -9.56
CA VAL A 204 -0.81 -7.09 -10.80
C VAL A 204 0.53 -6.37 -10.71
N LEU A 205 0.56 -5.13 -10.21
CA LEU A 205 1.81 -4.38 -10.02
C LEU A 205 2.75 -5.10 -9.07
N PHE A 206 2.22 -5.65 -7.98
CA PHE A 206 3.00 -6.44 -7.04
C PHE A 206 3.58 -7.72 -7.67
N VAL A 207 2.78 -8.47 -8.43
CA VAL A 207 3.24 -9.72 -9.08
C VAL A 207 4.33 -9.43 -10.08
N THR A 208 4.10 -8.42 -10.93
CA THR A 208 4.97 -8.09 -12.06
C THR A 208 6.15 -7.20 -11.68
N GLY A 209 6.11 -6.62 -10.48
CA GLY A 209 7.22 -5.86 -9.88
C GLY A 209 8.21 -6.70 -9.08
N PHE A 210 8.10 -8.04 -9.13
CA PHE A 210 9.03 -8.93 -8.43
C PHE A 210 10.48 -8.71 -8.88
N ASP A 211 10.69 -8.68 -10.19
CA ASP A 211 11.97 -8.47 -10.85
C ASP A 211 11.76 -7.66 -12.14
N LEU A 212 12.42 -6.51 -12.26
CA LEU A 212 12.36 -5.65 -13.43
C LEU A 212 13.36 -6.17 -14.47
N SER A 213 12.89 -6.32 -15.72
CA SER A 213 13.67 -6.90 -16.82
C SER A 213 14.91 -6.08 -17.23
N LYS A 214 14.98 -4.81 -16.85
CA LYS A 214 16.15 -3.94 -17.09
C LYS A 214 16.86 -3.67 -15.77
N LYS A 215 18.11 -4.09 -15.66
CA LYS A 215 19.04 -3.53 -14.67
C LYS A 215 19.43 -2.15 -15.17
N TYR A 216 19.15 -1.13 -14.36
CA TYR A 216 19.75 0.18 -14.53
C TYR A 216 21.02 0.13 -13.69
N ASP A 217 22.16 -0.04 -14.36
CA ASP A 217 23.50 0.08 -13.77
C ASP A 217 23.84 1.56 -13.52
#